data_AF-A0A8T3VTJ7-F1
#
_entry.id   AF-A0A8T3VTJ7-F1
#
_cell.length_a   1.000
_cell.length_b   1.000
_cell.length_c   1.000
_cell.angle_alpha   90.00
_cell.angle_beta   90.00
_cell.angle_gamma   90.00
#
_symmetry.space_group_name_H-M   'P 1'
#
loop_
_entity.id
_entity.type
_entity.pdbx_description
1 polymer ?
#
loop_
_entity_poly.entity_id
_entity_poly.type
_entity_poly.pdbx_seq_one_letter_code
_entity_poly.pdbx_strand_id
1 'polypeptide(L)' 'MHGLNFDETDSNYMLLNEIFKIIGSRESKQIMSRNGIKPLNKVISLVKTIILAAYFECSISFVVDELKSKI' A
#
# COMPACT_ATOMS: atom_id res chain seq x y z
N MET A 1 8.77 -1.99 19.28
CA MET A 1 8.12 -1.96 17.95
C MET A 1 7.37 -0.65 17.86
N HIS A 2 7.77 0.28 17.00
CA HIS A 2 7.01 1.50 16.74
C HIS A 2 5.94 1.14 15.69
N GLY A 3 4.68 1.53 15.91
CA GLY A 3 3.57 1.25 14.99
C GLY A 3 3.76 1.95 13.65
N LEU A 4 2.87 1.66 12.67
CA LEU A 4 2.91 2.38 11.40
C LEU A 4 2.61 3.86 11.65
N ASN A 5 3.56 4.74 11.29
CA ASN A 5 3.37 6.18 11.36
C ASN A 5 2.61 6.67 10.12
N PHE A 6 1.40 7.17 10.33
CA PHE A 6 0.54 7.72 9.28
C PHE A 6 0.34 9.24 9.42
N ASP A 7 1.28 9.93 10.07
CA ASP A 7 1.25 11.38 10.24
C ASP A 7 1.39 12.08 8.88
N GLU A 8 0.40 12.90 8.51
CA GLU A 8 0.36 13.65 7.25
C GLU A 8 1.48 14.70 7.12
N THR A 9 2.13 15.06 8.23
CA THR A 9 3.27 15.97 8.27
C THR A 9 4.62 15.25 8.16
N ASP A 10 4.63 13.92 8.26
CA ASP A 10 5.82 13.09 8.10
C ASP A 10 6.15 12.94 6.61
N SER A 11 7.34 13.39 6.22
CA SER A 11 7.79 13.36 4.82
C SER A 11 7.87 11.95 4.24
N ASN A 12 8.11 10.93 5.07
CA ASN A 12 8.12 9.54 4.67
C ASN A 12 6.70 9.05 4.36
N TYR A 13 5.72 9.41 5.20
CA TYR A 13 4.32 9.10 4.93
C TYR A 13 3.79 9.84 3.70
N MET A 14 4.19 11.10 3.48
CA MET A 14 3.83 11.85 2.26
C MET A 14 4.33 11.14 0.99
N LEU A 15 5.58 10.68 0.97
CA LEU A 15 6.15 9.94 -0.16
C LEU A 15 5.38 8.63 -0.41
N LEU A 16 5.11 7.88 0.65
CA LEU A 16 4.35 6.63 0.58
C LEU A 16 2.93 6.86 0.02
N ASN A 17 2.29 7.96 0.41
CA ASN A 17 0.98 8.35 -0.12
C ASN A 17 1.02 8.63 -1.63
N GLU A 18 2.05 9.34 -2.11
CA GLU A 18 2.23 9.57 -3.56
C GLU A 18 2.43 8.25 -4.34
N ILE A 19 3.21 7.31 -3.79
CA ILE A 19 3.36 5.97 -4.36
C ILE A 19 1.99 5.26 -4.43
N PHE A 20 1.20 5.33 -3.36
CA PHE A 20 -0.13 4.71 -3.30
C PHE A 20 -1.15 5.35 -4.25
N LYS A 21 -1.03 6.65 -4.53
CA LYS A 21 -1.82 7.35 -5.56
C LYS A 21 -1.49 6.83 -6.95
N ILE A 22 -0.21 6.65 -7.27
CA ILE A 22 0.24 6.09 -8.56
C ILE A 22 -0.30 4.67 -8.75
N ILE A 23 -0.15 3.79 -7.75
CA ILE A 23 -0.64 2.39 -7.83
C ILE A 23 -2.18 2.35 -7.96
N GLY A 24 -2.87 3.24 -7.25
CA GLY A 24 -4.33 3.34 -7.26
C GLY A 24 -4.90 4.10 -8.46
N SER A 25 -4.06 4.67 -9.32
CA SER A 25 -4.47 5.56 -10.41
C SER A 25 -5.32 4.80 -11.44
N ARG A 26 -6.14 5.56 -12.19
CA ARG A 26 -6.93 5.01 -13.29
C ARG A 26 -6.03 4.39 -14.36
N GLU A 27 -4.92 5.03 -14.66
CA GLU A 27 -3.94 4.55 -15.64
C GLU A 27 -3.35 3.20 -15.22
N SER A 28 -2.85 3.09 -13.98
CA SER A 28 -2.30 1.85 -13.43
C SER A 28 -3.32 0.71 -13.47
N LYS A 29 -4.57 0.99 -13.06
CA LYS A 29 -5.68 0.03 -13.14
C LYS A 29 -5.96 -0.43 -14.58
N GLN A 30 -5.92 0.48 -15.55
CA GLN A 30 -6.14 0.14 -16.95
C GLN A 30 -5.00 -0.70 -17.51
N ILE A 31 -3.74 -0.36 -17.21
CA ILE A 31 -2.57 -1.15 -17.62
C ILE A 31 -2.66 -2.56 -17.03
N MET A 32 -2.91 -2.68 -15.72
CA MET A 32 -3.09 -3.97 -15.05
C MET A 32 -4.20 -4.80 -15.71
N SER A 33 -5.36 -4.19 -15.95
CA SER A 33 -6.50 -4.88 -16.57
C SER A 33 -6.19 -5.34 -18.00
N ARG A 34 -5.50 -4.52 -18.79
CA ARG A 34 -5.09 -4.85 -20.17
C ARG A 34 -4.11 -6.01 -20.20
N ASN A 35 -3.27 -6.14 -19.16
CA ASN A 35 -2.36 -7.26 -18.98
C ASN A 35 -2.99 -8.48 -18.28
N GLY A 36 -4.33 -8.52 -18.14
CA GLY A 36 -5.03 -9.68 -17.58
C GLY A 36 -4.98 -9.79 -16.05
N ILE A 37 -4.45 -8.80 -15.32
CA ILE A 37 -4.36 -8.82 -13.86
C ILE A 37 -5.75 -8.55 -13.26
N LYS A 38 -6.34 -9.59 -12.65
CA LYS A 38 -7.65 -9.52 -11.98
C LYS A 38 -7.67 -10.46 -10.76
N PRO A 39 -8.44 -10.15 -9.70
CA PRO A 39 -9.26 -8.93 -9.53
C PRO A 39 -8.43 -7.73 -9.07
N LEU A 40 -8.56 -6.59 -9.76
CA LEU A 40 -7.72 -5.39 -9.59
C LEU A 40 -7.65 -4.90 -8.14
N ASN A 41 -8.78 -4.84 -7.44
CA ASN A 41 -8.83 -4.33 -6.08
C ASN A 41 -7.98 -5.17 -5.11
N LYS A 42 -8.01 -6.51 -5.24
CA LYS A 42 -7.18 -7.39 -4.38
C LYS A 42 -5.70 -7.21 -4.67
N VAL A 43 -5.34 -7.10 -5.95
CA VAL A 43 -3.94 -6.92 -6.35
C VAL A 43 -3.41 -5.57 -5.88
N ILE A 44 -4.18 -4.50 -6.05
CA ILE A 44 -3.81 -3.16 -5.58
C ILE A 44 -3.62 -3.16 -4.06
N SER A 45 -4.54 -3.75 -3.30
CA SER A 45 -4.39 -3.88 -1.85
C SER A 45 -3.13 -4.66 -1.47
N LEU A 46 -2.88 -5.80 -2.13
CA LEU A 46 -1.69 -6.62 -1.89
C LEU A 46 -0.39 -5.86 -2.16
N VAL A 47 -0.30 -5.17 -3.31
CA VAL A 47 0.89 -4.38 -3.68
C VAL A 47 1.13 -3.26 -2.67
N LYS A 48 0.07 -2.55 -2.25
CA LYS A 48 0.17 -1.52 -1.20
C LYS A 48 0.67 -2.10 0.12
N THR A 49 0.17 -3.26 0.54
CA THR A 49 0.62 -3.94 1.76
C THR A 49 2.10 -4.35 1.67
N ILE A 50 2.55 -4.88 0.53
CA ILE A 50 3.95 -5.27 0.32
C ILE A 50 4.86 -4.04 0.38
N ILE A 51 4.48 -2.95 -0.30
CA ILE A 51 5.24 -1.70 -0.28
C ILE A 51 5.28 -1.11 1.12
N LEU A 52 4.16 -1.12 1.85
CA LEU A 52 4.09 -0.67 3.23
C LEU A 52 5.05 -1.46 4.13
N ALA A 53 5.07 -2.78 4.01
CA ALA A 53 5.97 -3.65 4.75
C ALA A 53 7.44 -3.37 4.43
N ALA A 54 7.77 -3.24 3.13
CA ALA A 54 9.12 -2.92 2.69
C ALA A 54 9.57 -1.53 3.15
N TYR A 55 8.66 -0.55 3.11
CA TYR A 55 8.94 0.84 3.48
C TYR A 55 9.24 1.00 4.97
N PHE A 56 8.51 0.28 5.83
CA PHE A 56 8.70 0.27 7.27
C PHE A 56 9.64 -0.85 7.76
N GLU A 57 10.33 -1.54 6.83
CA GLU A 57 11.25 -2.65 7.13
C GLU A 57 10.65 -3.70 8.09
N CYS A 58 9.37 -4.03 7.90
CA CYS A 58 8.62 -4.93 8.76
C CYS A 58 8.01 -6.09 7.99
N SER A 59 7.45 -7.08 8.70
CA SER A 59 6.83 -8.22 8.05
C SER A 59 5.47 -7.84 7.47
N ILE A 60 5.11 -8.50 6.35
CA ILE A 60 3.76 -8.39 5.77
C ILE A 60 2.69 -8.79 6.81
N SER A 61 2.97 -9.78 7.65
CA SER A 61 2.05 -10.21 8.71
C SER A 61 1.79 -9.09 9.71
N PHE A 62 2.84 -8.38 10.16
CA PHE A 62 2.70 -7.25 11.06
C PHE A 62 1.83 -6.15 10.46
N VAL A 63 2.06 -5.80 9.19
CA VAL A 63 1.24 -4.81 8.49
C VAL A 63 -0.22 -5.23 8.41
N VAL A 64 -0.49 -6.49 8.08
CA VAL A 64 -1.86 -7.01 8.01
C VAL A 64 -2.55 -6.95 9.37
N ASP A 65 -1.84 -7.28 10.44
CA ASP A 65 -2.38 -7.24 11.81
C ASP A 65 -2.62 -5.80 12.28
N GLU A 66 -1.70 -4.88 12.00
CA GLU A 66 -1.88 -3.43 12.26
C GLU A 66 -3.11 -2.89 11.52
N LEU A 67 -3.25 -3.18 10.23
CA LEU A 67 -4.39 -2.73 9.42
C LEU A 67 -5.71 -3.29 9.93
N LYS A 68 -5.75 -4.54 10.39
CA LYS A 68 -6.95 -5.13 11.01
C LYS A 68 -7.27 -4.52 12.36
N SER A 69 -6.26 -4.13 13.13
CA SER A 69 -6.46 -3.55 14.47
C SER A 69 -6.99 -2.11 14.45
N LYS A 70 -6.87 -1.42 13.32
CA LYS A 70 -7.34 -0.04 13.09
C LYS A 70 -8.70 0.05 12.36
N ILE A 71 -9.32 -1.10 12.01
CA ILE A 71 -10.66 -1.21 11.40
C ILE A 71 -11.64 -1.72 12.47
#